data_AF-A0A920FNS0-F1
#
_entry.id   AF-A0A920FNS0-F1
#
_cell.length_a   1.000
_cell.length_b   1.000
_cell.length_c   1.000
_cell.angle_alpha   90.00
_cell.angle_beta   90.00
_cell.angle_gamma   90.00
#
_symmetry.space_group_name_H-M   'P 1'
#
loop_
_entity.id
_entity.type
_entity.pdbx_description
1 polymer ?
#
loop_
_entity_poly.entity_id
_entity_poly.type
_entity_poly.pdbx_seq_one_letter_code
_entity_poly.pdbx_strand_id
1 'polypeptide(L)'
;MKANTKIFGCIADPINHVKAPTLFTKIFQEQKVNAIMIPINVSSDNLENFFSGIKSIKNFAGMTVTIPHKTNVLKYCDHLENEAIDTQSVNWIKIENKKLIGTNFDGIGFVNGLKNKNLIVENKDFAIFGIGGAGASICYSLIRNKARRLKLINRDTNKLNLLANKLKNLKSNTEILIDDFRDYDISEYDYVINATSLGLKDNKDLIFDVKKTKIDCTIIDIVMDPEETILIKEAMKYKRNYHLGKNMLVSQIKLAGNFFNLW
;
A
#
# COMPACT_ATOMS: atom_id res chain seq x y z
N MET A 1 -22.81 21.71 0.77
CA MET A 1 -21.40 22.09 1.02
C MET A 1 -21.37 23.46 1.66
N LYS A 2 -20.46 23.72 2.62
CA LYS A 2 -20.34 25.02 3.31
C LYS A 2 -19.11 25.79 2.81
N ALA A 3 -19.04 27.11 2.99
CA ALA A 3 -17.91 27.94 2.56
C ALA A 3 -16.55 27.50 3.16
N ASN A 4 -16.56 26.93 4.36
CA ASN A 4 -15.37 26.45 5.06
C ASN A 4 -15.08 24.94 4.85
N THR A 5 -15.61 24.34 3.79
CA THR A 5 -15.35 22.91 3.47
C THR A 5 -13.86 22.71 3.15
N LYS A 6 -13.23 21.73 3.80
CA LYS A 6 -11.85 21.32 3.47
C LYS A 6 -11.83 20.49 2.19
N ILE A 7 -10.86 20.73 1.32
CA ILE A 7 -10.66 19.97 0.09
C ILE A 7 -9.51 19.00 0.28
N PHE A 8 -9.75 17.74 -0.05
CA PHE A 8 -8.73 16.73 -0.22
C PHE A 8 -8.60 16.36 -1.71
N GLY A 9 -7.40 16.00 -2.14
CA GLY A 9 -7.15 15.49 -3.50
C GLY A 9 -6.90 13.99 -3.52
N CYS A 10 -7.02 13.40 -4.71
CA CYS A 10 -6.39 12.14 -5.08
C CYS A 10 -5.66 12.38 -6.40
N ILE A 11 -4.32 12.34 -6.39
CA ILE A 11 -3.53 12.54 -7.60
C ILE A 11 -3.10 11.21 -8.22
N ALA A 12 -3.28 11.08 -9.54
CA ALA A 12 -2.87 9.92 -10.34
C ALA A 12 -2.73 10.31 -11.81
N ASP A 13 -2.19 9.40 -12.61
CA ASP A 13 -2.24 9.47 -14.07
C ASP A 13 -2.18 8.06 -14.69
N PRO A 14 -3.24 7.52 -15.30
CA PRO A 14 -4.56 8.13 -15.47
C PRO A 14 -5.41 8.08 -14.18
N ILE A 15 -6.33 9.02 -14.00
CA ILE A 15 -7.16 9.11 -12.78
C ILE A 15 -8.38 8.17 -12.77
N ASN A 16 -8.83 7.67 -13.93
CA ASN A 16 -10.18 7.10 -14.09
C ASN A 16 -10.47 5.85 -13.22
N HIS A 17 -9.44 5.15 -12.75
CA HIS A 17 -9.58 3.92 -11.97
C HIS A 17 -9.57 4.16 -10.45
N VAL A 18 -9.29 5.39 -9.98
CA VAL A 18 -9.15 5.66 -8.55
C VAL A 18 -10.51 5.73 -7.85
N LYS A 19 -10.64 5.04 -6.72
CA LYS A 19 -11.87 5.02 -5.91
C LYS A 19 -11.81 5.90 -4.66
N ALA A 20 -10.62 6.39 -4.31
CA ALA A 20 -10.41 7.18 -3.10
C ALA A 20 -11.35 8.40 -3.00
N PRO A 21 -11.61 9.19 -4.06
CA PRO A 21 -12.52 10.34 -3.98
C PRO A 21 -13.92 9.99 -3.49
N THR A 22 -14.54 8.97 -4.07
CA THR A 22 -15.88 8.50 -3.68
C THR A 22 -15.86 7.94 -2.27
N LEU A 23 -14.88 7.10 -1.95
CA LEU A 23 -14.76 6.45 -0.64
C LEU A 23 -14.55 7.47 0.50
N PHE A 24 -13.57 8.36 0.37
CA PHE A 24 -13.26 9.33 1.42
C PHE A 24 -14.33 10.40 1.55
N THR A 25 -14.97 10.83 0.46
CA THR A 25 -16.10 11.75 0.56
C THR A 25 -17.26 11.13 1.35
N LYS A 26 -17.55 9.83 1.13
CA LYS A 26 -18.54 9.10 1.93
C LYS A 26 -18.12 9.00 3.40
N ILE A 27 -16.87 8.65 3.68
CA ILE A 27 -16.35 8.56 5.05
C ILE A 27 -16.44 9.92 5.77
N PHE A 28 -16.08 11.02 5.10
CA PHE A 28 -16.20 12.35 5.69
C PHE A 28 -17.64 12.69 6.06
N GLN A 29 -18.61 12.32 5.21
CA GLN A 29 -20.04 12.51 5.51
C GLN A 29 -20.48 11.68 6.72
N GLU A 30 -20.11 10.40 6.77
CA GLU A 30 -20.44 9.50 7.88
C GLU A 30 -19.83 9.96 9.21
N GLN A 31 -18.59 10.47 9.17
CA GLN A 31 -17.87 11.01 10.34
C GLN A 31 -18.23 12.48 10.64
N LYS A 32 -19.18 13.08 9.91
CA LYS A 32 -19.59 14.50 10.04
C LYS A 32 -18.41 15.48 9.89
N VAL A 33 -17.38 15.09 9.14
CA VAL A 33 -16.24 15.94 8.78
C VAL A 33 -16.65 16.82 7.61
N ASN A 34 -16.49 18.14 7.74
CA ASN A 34 -16.79 19.10 6.67
C ASN A 34 -15.70 19.10 5.59
N ALA A 35 -15.61 18.02 4.83
CA ALA A 35 -14.61 17.82 3.80
C ALA A 35 -15.15 17.06 2.58
N ILE A 36 -14.48 17.23 1.44
CA ILE A 36 -14.68 16.42 0.23
C ILE A 36 -13.32 15.97 -0.29
N MET A 37 -13.29 14.85 -1.02
CA MET A 37 -12.11 14.45 -1.80
C MET A 37 -12.43 14.49 -3.29
N ILE A 38 -11.58 15.14 -4.08
CA ILE A 38 -11.73 15.26 -5.53
C ILE A 38 -10.64 14.46 -6.28
N PRO A 39 -10.97 13.84 -7.43
CA PRO A 39 -9.95 13.30 -8.33
C PRO A 39 -9.18 14.45 -9.00
N ILE A 40 -7.86 14.31 -9.10
CA ILE A 40 -7.00 15.28 -9.77
C ILE A 40 -6.08 14.51 -10.72
N ASN A 41 -6.30 14.66 -12.03
CA ASN A 41 -5.42 14.09 -13.03
C ASN A 41 -4.26 15.05 -13.29
N VAL A 42 -3.03 14.61 -13.02
CA VAL A 42 -1.82 15.44 -13.19
C VAL A 42 -0.73 14.58 -13.77
N SER A 43 -0.08 15.03 -14.85
CA SER A 43 1.06 14.33 -15.43
C SER A 43 2.31 14.49 -14.56
N SER A 44 3.24 13.53 -14.66
CA SER A 44 4.48 13.56 -13.85
C SER A 44 5.30 14.83 -14.08
N ASP A 45 5.30 15.35 -15.32
CA ASP A 45 6.08 16.53 -15.72
C ASP A 45 5.50 17.84 -15.18
N ASN A 46 4.24 17.82 -14.70
CA ASN A 46 3.56 19.01 -14.20
C ASN A 46 3.43 19.04 -12.67
N LEU A 47 4.04 18.10 -11.95
CA LEU A 47 3.95 18.02 -10.48
C LEU A 47 4.46 19.28 -9.78
N GLU A 48 5.49 19.94 -10.32
CA GLU A 48 6.05 21.17 -9.75
C GLU A 48 5.03 22.31 -9.75
N ASN A 49 4.44 22.60 -10.91
CA ASN A 49 3.40 23.61 -11.05
C ASN A 49 2.18 23.27 -10.19
N PHE A 50 1.81 21.99 -10.15
CA PHE A 50 0.70 21.52 -9.34
C PHE A 50 0.91 21.81 -7.85
N PHE A 51 2.07 21.44 -7.28
CA PHE A 51 2.34 21.68 -5.86
C PHE A 51 2.53 23.16 -5.53
N SER A 52 3.08 23.95 -6.46
CA SER A 52 3.16 25.41 -6.32
C SER A 52 1.75 26.04 -6.22
N GLY A 53 0.83 25.62 -7.11
CA GLY A 53 -0.56 26.09 -7.10
C GLY A 53 -1.31 25.65 -5.85
N ILE A 54 -1.21 24.37 -5.46
CA ILE A 54 -2.00 23.82 -4.35
C ILE A 54 -1.63 24.44 -3.00
N LYS A 55 -0.34 24.80 -2.79
CA LYS A 55 0.14 25.50 -1.59
C LYS A 55 -0.53 26.87 -1.39
N SER A 56 -1.10 27.45 -2.44
CA SER A 56 -1.80 28.75 -2.38
C SER A 56 -3.27 28.64 -1.97
N ILE A 57 -3.84 27.43 -2.00
CA ILE A 57 -5.26 27.18 -1.69
C ILE A 57 -5.43 26.93 -0.18
N LYS A 58 -5.94 27.92 0.54
CA LYS A 58 -6.00 27.91 2.02
C LYS A 58 -6.81 26.77 2.64
N ASN A 59 -7.83 26.26 1.95
CA ASN A 59 -8.68 25.16 2.44
C ASN A 59 -8.33 23.80 1.85
N PHE A 60 -7.22 23.67 1.12
CA PHE A 60 -6.72 22.38 0.64
C PHE A 60 -5.91 21.71 1.74
N ALA A 61 -6.43 20.62 2.30
CA ALA A 61 -5.92 20.02 3.54
C ALA A 61 -4.90 18.89 3.28
N GLY A 62 -4.97 18.23 2.13
CA GLY A 62 -4.12 17.08 1.85
C GLY A 62 -4.56 16.30 0.63
N MET A 63 -3.83 15.25 0.31
CA MET A 63 -4.18 14.38 -0.81
C MET A 63 -3.65 12.96 -0.63
N THR A 64 -4.33 12.01 -1.27
CA THR A 64 -3.72 10.72 -1.59
C THR A 64 -2.86 10.87 -2.84
N VAL A 65 -1.80 10.08 -2.90
CA VAL A 65 -0.91 9.96 -4.05
C VAL A 65 -0.91 8.51 -4.50
N THR A 66 -1.18 8.27 -5.78
CA THR A 66 -1.08 6.93 -6.37
C THR A 66 -0.21 6.92 -7.62
N ILE A 67 -0.14 5.78 -8.29
CA ILE A 67 0.67 5.56 -9.49
C ILE A 67 0.37 6.65 -10.53
N PRO A 68 1.40 7.20 -11.20
CA PRO A 68 2.83 6.88 -11.10
C PRO A 68 3.59 7.75 -10.07
N HIS A 69 2.89 8.59 -9.31
CA HIS A 69 3.49 9.73 -8.61
C HIS A 69 4.16 9.40 -7.29
N LYS A 70 3.88 8.24 -6.68
CA LYS A 70 4.28 7.94 -5.30
C LYS A 70 5.77 8.14 -4.99
N THR A 71 6.67 7.90 -5.96
CA THR A 71 8.12 8.14 -5.79
C THR A 71 8.51 9.56 -6.18
N ASN A 72 7.88 10.11 -7.22
CA ASN A 72 8.21 11.43 -7.77
C ASN A 72 7.83 12.57 -6.81
N VAL A 73 6.83 12.36 -5.95
CA VAL A 73 6.36 13.40 -5.03
C VAL A 73 7.28 13.67 -3.85
N LEU A 74 8.23 12.77 -3.55
CA LEU A 74 9.15 12.88 -2.42
C LEU A 74 9.87 14.22 -2.40
N LYS A 75 10.39 14.65 -3.56
CA LYS A 75 11.18 15.89 -3.71
C LYS A 75 10.38 17.17 -3.47
N TYR A 76 9.04 17.10 -3.49
CA TYR A 76 8.16 18.23 -3.22
C TYR A 76 7.71 18.28 -1.76
N CYS A 77 7.89 17.21 -0.99
CA CYS A 77 7.57 17.20 0.43
C CYS A 77 8.61 18.00 1.21
N ASP A 78 8.16 18.98 1.99
CA ASP A 78 9.01 19.76 2.90
C ASP A 78 9.45 18.90 4.09
N HIS A 79 8.62 17.93 4.50
CA HIS A 79 8.91 16.95 5.54
C HIS A 79 8.41 15.56 5.14
N LEU A 80 9.13 14.51 5.54
CA LEU A 80 8.72 13.12 5.34
C LEU A 80 8.63 12.42 6.69
N GLU A 81 7.52 11.71 6.91
CA GLU A 81 7.38 10.75 8.01
C GLU A 81 8.32 9.55 7.80
N ASN A 82 8.69 8.88 8.90
CA ASN A 82 9.63 7.75 8.88
C ASN A 82 9.24 6.68 7.84
N GLU A 83 7.94 6.38 7.72
CA GLU A 83 7.45 5.40 6.75
C GLU A 83 7.71 5.81 5.29
N ALA A 84 7.62 7.09 4.95
CA ALA A 84 7.94 7.57 3.61
C ALA A 84 9.45 7.57 3.34
N ILE A 85 10.27 7.85 4.36
CA ILE A 85 11.73 7.79 4.28
C ILE A 85 12.18 6.34 4.02
N ASP A 86 11.70 5.40 4.82
CA ASP A 86 12.09 3.99 4.70
C ASP A 86 11.66 3.42 3.34
N THR A 87 10.43 3.68 2.93
CA THR A 87 9.87 3.11 1.70
C THR A 87 10.26 3.86 0.43
N GLN A 88 10.85 5.05 0.54
CA GLN A 88 11.11 5.96 -0.59
C GLN A 88 9.86 6.13 -1.46
N SER A 89 8.72 6.33 -0.81
CA SER A 89 7.43 6.40 -1.45
C SER A 89 6.44 7.13 -0.54
N VAL A 90 5.57 7.96 -1.13
CA VAL A 90 4.52 8.70 -0.42
C VAL A 90 3.19 8.34 -1.02
N ASN A 91 2.22 7.92 -0.19
CA ASN A 91 0.84 7.68 -0.62
C ASN A 91 -0.16 8.67 0.00
N TRP A 92 0.28 9.51 0.94
CA TRP A 92 -0.49 10.59 1.54
C TRP A 92 0.37 11.84 1.78
N ILE A 93 -0.19 13.00 1.48
CA ILE A 93 0.43 14.30 1.77
C ILE A 93 -0.54 15.13 2.60
N LYS A 94 -0.06 15.67 3.72
CA LYS A 94 -0.75 16.70 4.50
C LYS A 94 -0.21 18.08 4.16
N ILE A 95 -1.12 19.03 3.99
CA ILE A 95 -0.77 20.44 3.80
C ILE A 95 -1.06 21.17 5.09
N GLU A 96 -0.01 21.66 5.73
CA GLU A 96 -0.10 22.41 6.99
C GLU A 96 0.85 23.60 6.94
N ASN A 97 0.34 24.80 7.17
CA ASN A 97 1.13 26.04 7.11
C ASN A 97 1.92 26.18 5.78
N LYS A 98 1.30 25.81 4.65
CA LYS A 98 1.89 25.76 3.30
C LYS A 98 3.05 24.75 3.11
N LYS A 99 3.32 23.92 4.12
CA LYS A 99 4.28 22.82 4.02
C LYS A 99 3.58 21.52 3.65
N LEU A 100 4.26 20.71 2.84
CA LEU A 100 3.84 19.38 2.44
C LEU A 100 4.54 18.35 3.32
N ILE A 101 3.76 17.58 4.08
CA ILE A 101 4.23 16.50 4.94
C ILE A 101 3.83 15.19 4.28
N GLY A 102 4.79 14.44 3.76
CA GLY A 102 4.57 13.18 3.06
C GLY A 102 4.68 11.97 3.99
N THR A 103 3.79 11.00 3.83
CA THR A 103 3.82 9.72 4.56
C THR A 103 3.40 8.55 3.68
N ASN A 104 3.65 7.33 4.16
CA ASN A 104 3.25 6.10 3.50
C ASN A 104 2.53 5.15 4.46
N PHE A 105 1.26 4.89 4.20
CA PHE A 105 0.46 3.94 4.99
C PHE A 105 0.32 2.56 4.36
N ASP A 106 0.95 2.28 3.21
CA ASP A 106 0.84 0.96 2.56
C ASP A 106 1.36 -0.16 3.45
N GLY A 107 2.59 -0.07 3.93
CA GLY A 107 3.22 -1.11 4.74
C GLY A 107 2.59 -1.25 6.13
N ILE A 108 2.48 -0.16 6.88
CA ILE A 108 1.92 -0.19 8.23
C ILE A 108 0.41 -0.53 8.23
N GLY A 109 -0.32 -0.09 7.19
CA GLY A 109 -1.72 -0.46 6.99
C GLY A 109 -1.90 -1.96 6.78
N PHE A 110 -1.00 -2.58 6.01
CA PHE A 110 -0.98 -4.03 5.83
C PHE A 110 -0.74 -4.78 7.16
N VAL A 111 0.32 -4.41 7.89
CA VAL A 111 0.66 -5.04 9.17
C VAL A 111 -0.47 -4.90 10.20
N ASN A 112 -1.06 -3.72 10.30
CA ASN A 112 -2.21 -3.49 11.18
C ASN A 112 -3.44 -4.29 10.74
N GLY A 113 -3.65 -4.44 9.43
CA GLY A 113 -4.68 -5.33 8.87
C GLY A 113 -4.53 -6.77 9.38
N LEU A 114 -3.31 -7.32 9.35
CA LEU A 114 -2.99 -8.63 9.91
C LEU A 114 -3.29 -8.71 11.41
N LYS A 115 -2.77 -7.75 12.19
CA LYS A 115 -2.95 -7.71 13.66
C LYS A 115 -4.42 -7.60 14.07
N ASN A 116 -5.22 -6.82 13.35
CA ASN A 116 -6.67 -6.69 13.58
C ASN A 116 -7.44 -8.00 13.33
N LYS A 117 -6.82 -8.96 12.65
CA LYS A 117 -7.34 -10.32 12.45
C LYS A 117 -6.60 -11.36 13.31
N ASN A 118 -5.88 -10.91 14.34
CA ASN A 118 -5.09 -11.74 15.25
C ASN A 118 -4.01 -12.58 14.54
N LEU A 119 -3.53 -12.13 13.38
CA LEU A 119 -2.40 -12.73 12.70
C LEU A 119 -1.09 -12.15 13.22
N ILE A 120 -0.07 -13.00 13.38
CA ILE A 120 1.21 -12.65 13.98
C ILE A 120 2.21 -12.32 12.88
N VAL A 121 3.04 -11.30 13.07
CA VAL A 121 4.13 -10.95 12.14
C VAL A 121 5.50 -11.33 12.70
N GLU A 122 5.71 -11.14 14.00
CA GLU A 122 6.99 -11.44 14.64
C GLU A 122 7.34 -12.93 14.50
N ASN A 123 8.58 -13.20 14.13
CA ASN A 123 9.14 -14.53 13.91
C ASN A 123 8.40 -15.39 12.85
N LYS A 124 7.69 -14.75 11.93
CA LYS A 124 6.97 -15.43 10.84
C LYS A 124 7.66 -15.29 9.49
N ASP A 125 7.37 -16.24 8.61
CA ASP A 125 7.93 -16.31 7.26
C ASP A 125 6.92 -15.86 6.21
N PHE A 126 7.36 -14.96 5.33
CA PHE A 126 6.54 -14.39 4.27
C PHE A 126 7.17 -14.62 2.90
N ALA A 127 6.37 -15.08 1.94
CA ALA A 127 6.69 -15.00 0.52
C ALA A 127 5.82 -13.93 -0.13
N ILE A 128 6.42 -13.03 -0.91
CA ILE A 128 5.76 -11.84 -1.44
C ILE A 128 5.96 -11.80 -2.95
N PHE A 129 4.85 -11.90 -3.68
CA PHE A 129 4.81 -11.72 -5.11
C PHE A 129 4.54 -10.26 -5.42
N GLY A 130 5.47 -9.61 -6.14
CA GLY A 130 5.34 -8.22 -6.52
C GLY A 130 6.04 -7.26 -5.55
N ILE A 131 6.98 -6.52 -6.09
CA ILE A 131 7.79 -5.54 -5.36
C ILE A 131 7.59 -4.11 -5.90
N GLY A 132 6.38 -3.82 -6.39
CA GLY A 132 5.97 -2.45 -6.70
C GLY A 132 5.84 -1.60 -5.44
N GLY A 133 5.31 -0.37 -5.54
CA GLY A 133 5.23 0.56 -4.41
C GLY A 133 4.64 -0.05 -3.13
N ALA A 134 3.47 -0.69 -3.21
CA ALA A 134 2.84 -1.32 -2.06
C ALA A 134 3.64 -2.54 -1.55
N GLY A 135 4.08 -3.43 -2.45
CA GLY A 135 4.87 -4.62 -2.07
C GLY A 135 6.19 -4.27 -1.39
N ALA A 136 6.91 -3.26 -1.89
CA ALA A 136 8.11 -2.75 -1.26
C ALA A 136 7.80 -2.18 0.14
N SER A 137 6.76 -1.35 0.28
CA SER A 137 6.34 -0.82 1.59
C SER A 137 5.99 -1.93 2.59
N ILE A 138 5.31 -2.99 2.14
CA ILE A 138 5.00 -4.16 2.97
C ILE A 138 6.29 -4.84 3.46
N CYS A 139 7.30 -5.01 2.61
CA CYS A 139 8.58 -5.60 3.01
C CYS A 139 9.25 -4.81 4.14
N TYR A 140 9.33 -3.47 4.02
CA TYR A 140 9.90 -2.62 5.08
C TYR A 140 9.12 -2.77 6.39
N SER A 141 7.79 -2.70 6.36
CA SER A 141 6.99 -2.82 7.59
C SER A 141 7.04 -4.22 8.21
N LEU A 142 7.16 -5.29 7.41
CA LEU A 142 7.36 -6.65 7.93
C LEU A 142 8.70 -6.78 8.66
N ILE A 143 9.79 -6.23 8.10
CA ILE A 143 11.10 -6.21 8.77
C ILE A 143 11.04 -5.42 10.09
N ARG A 144 10.41 -4.24 10.08
CA ARG A 144 10.21 -3.43 11.30
C ARG A 144 9.40 -4.15 12.38
N ASN A 145 8.52 -5.06 11.97
CA ASN A 145 7.74 -5.92 12.86
C ASN A 145 8.36 -7.30 13.07
N LYS A 146 9.67 -7.42 12.83
CA LYS A 146 10.50 -8.59 13.16
C LYS A 146 10.03 -9.89 12.49
N ALA A 147 9.59 -9.82 11.23
CA ALA A 147 9.45 -11.02 10.41
C ALA A 147 10.78 -11.80 10.41
N ARG A 148 10.71 -13.14 10.49
CA ARG A 148 11.91 -13.99 10.50
C ARG A 148 12.55 -14.05 9.12
N ARG A 149 11.73 -14.25 8.09
CA ARG A 149 12.20 -14.47 6.73
C ARG A 149 11.25 -13.84 5.72
N LEU A 150 11.80 -13.12 4.75
CA LEU A 150 11.09 -12.60 3.58
C LEU A 150 11.67 -13.21 2.31
N LYS A 151 10.83 -13.86 1.51
CA LYS A 151 11.14 -14.24 0.14
C LYS A 151 10.44 -13.29 -0.82
N LEU A 152 11.23 -12.57 -1.63
CA LEU A 152 10.73 -11.65 -2.64
C LEU A 152 10.67 -12.37 -3.99
N ILE A 153 9.53 -12.28 -4.68
CA ILE A 153 9.31 -12.96 -5.95
C ILE A 153 8.82 -11.93 -6.97
N ASN A 154 9.57 -11.76 -8.06
CA ASN A 154 9.25 -10.76 -9.06
C ASN A 154 9.81 -11.10 -10.44
N ARG A 155 9.14 -10.65 -11.51
CA ARG A 155 9.55 -10.89 -12.90
C ARG A 155 10.78 -10.07 -13.31
N ASP A 156 10.92 -8.88 -12.75
CA ASP A 156 12.04 -7.97 -13.00
C ASP A 156 13.12 -8.23 -11.95
N THR A 157 14.14 -8.99 -12.35
CA THR A 157 15.27 -9.40 -11.51
C THR A 157 16.14 -8.22 -11.07
N ASN A 158 16.24 -7.17 -11.89
CA ASN A 158 16.99 -5.97 -11.52
C ASN A 158 16.31 -5.24 -10.37
N LYS A 159 15.00 -5.00 -10.46
CA LYS A 159 14.22 -4.42 -9.35
C LYS A 159 14.30 -5.29 -8.10
N LEU A 160 14.26 -6.62 -8.28
CA LEU A 160 14.32 -7.59 -7.19
C LEU A 160 15.63 -7.48 -6.40
N ASN A 161 16.77 -7.51 -7.11
CA ASN A 161 18.10 -7.36 -6.53
C ASN A 161 18.27 -6.00 -5.84
N LEU A 162 17.81 -4.92 -6.48
CA LEU A 162 17.89 -3.58 -5.90
C LEU A 162 17.12 -3.46 -4.58
N LEU A 163 15.88 -3.96 -4.54
CA LEU A 163 15.10 -3.95 -3.29
C LEU A 163 15.73 -4.86 -2.24
N ALA A 164 16.11 -6.08 -2.58
CA ALA A 164 16.72 -7.02 -1.65
C ALA A 164 18.00 -6.44 -1.00
N ASN A 165 18.85 -5.77 -1.77
CA ASN A 165 20.03 -5.08 -1.25
C ASN A 165 19.67 -3.95 -0.28
N LYS A 166 18.66 -3.14 -0.60
CA LYS A 166 18.15 -2.09 0.31
C LYS A 166 17.64 -2.68 1.62
N LEU A 167 16.86 -3.76 1.56
CA LEU A 167 16.33 -4.41 2.76
C LEU A 167 17.42 -5.05 3.61
N LYS A 168 18.43 -5.70 3.00
CA LYS A 168 19.60 -6.25 3.71
C LYS A 168 20.41 -5.17 4.44
N ASN A 169 20.46 -3.95 3.89
CA ASN A 169 21.15 -2.82 4.52
C ASN A 169 20.44 -2.27 5.77
N LEU A 170 19.20 -2.68 6.07
CA LEU A 170 18.49 -2.26 7.28
C LEU A 170 19.07 -2.87 8.57
N LYS A 171 20.05 -3.78 8.47
CA LYS A 171 20.71 -4.46 9.61
C LYS A 171 19.70 -5.09 10.59
N SER A 172 18.65 -5.73 10.06
CA SER A 172 17.71 -6.53 10.84
C SER A 172 18.15 -8.00 10.91
N ASN A 173 17.52 -8.77 11.80
CA ASN A 173 17.68 -10.23 11.87
C ASN A 173 16.77 -10.97 10.85
N THR A 174 16.11 -10.25 9.95
CA THR A 174 15.22 -10.85 8.97
C THR A 174 16.04 -11.41 7.81
N GLU A 175 15.89 -12.70 7.53
CA GLU A 175 16.51 -13.33 6.37
C GLU A 175 15.81 -12.85 5.07
N ILE A 176 16.57 -12.34 4.11
CA ILE A 176 16.05 -11.84 2.82
C ILE A 176 16.48 -12.77 1.70
N LEU A 177 15.50 -13.46 1.11
CA LEU A 177 15.64 -14.37 -0.02
C LEU A 177 14.96 -13.79 -1.26
N ILE A 178 15.40 -14.22 -2.44
CA ILE A 178 14.81 -13.81 -3.72
C ILE A 178 14.66 -15.04 -4.61
N ASP A 179 13.52 -15.14 -5.31
CA ASP A 179 13.27 -16.15 -6.34
C ASP A 179 12.77 -15.45 -7.63
N ASP A 180 13.03 -16.08 -8.78
CA ASP A 180 12.42 -15.64 -10.04
C ASP A 180 10.93 -16.00 -10.06
N PHE A 181 10.11 -15.18 -10.72
CA PHE A 181 8.67 -15.45 -10.84
C PHE A 181 8.34 -16.79 -11.55
N ARG A 182 9.25 -17.34 -12.33
CA ARG A 182 9.07 -18.60 -13.07
C ARG A 182 9.48 -19.84 -12.28
N ASP A 183 10.35 -19.66 -11.29
CA ASP A 183 10.90 -20.73 -10.48
C ASP A 183 11.05 -20.27 -9.03
N TYR A 184 10.08 -20.66 -8.21
CA TYR A 184 9.96 -20.26 -6.81
C TYR A 184 9.47 -21.40 -5.94
N ASP A 185 9.83 -21.34 -4.66
CA ASP A 185 9.32 -22.24 -3.63
C ASP A 185 8.63 -21.46 -2.49
N ILE A 186 7.37 -21.81 -2.24
CA ILE A 186 6.50 -21.22 -1.23
C ILE A 186 5.97 -22.26 -0.22
N SER A 187 6.49 -23.48 -0.24
CA SER A 187 6.00 -24.60 0.57
C SER A 187 6.15 -24.36 2.08
N GLU A 188 7.23 -23.71 2.50
CA GLU A 188 7.61 -23.56 3.92
C GLU A 188 7.22 -22.20 4.56
N TYR A 189 6.32 -21.44 3.94
CA TYR A 189 5.99 -20.07 4.38
C TYR A 189 4.68 -20.00 5.17
N ASP A 190 4.66 -19.20 6.24
CA ASP A 190 3.46 -18.97 7.05
C ASP A 190 2.44 -18.09 6.31
N TYR A 191 2.94 -17.16 5.50
CA TYR A 191 2.16 -16.20 4.74
C TYR A 191 2.65 -16.12 3.31
N VAL A 192 1.74 -16.19 2.34
CA VAL A 192 2.05 -15.96 0.93
C VAL A 192 1.17 -14.83 0.40
N ILE A 193 1.80 -13.77 -0.08
CA ILE A 193 1.18 -12.48 -0.37
C ILE A 193 1.21 -12.21 -1.88
N ASN A 194 0.04 -11.93 -2.46
CA ASN A 194 -0.06 -11.21 -3.72
C ASN A 194 -0.01 -9.71 -3.46
N ALA A 195 1.09 -9.08 -3.86
CA ALA A 195 1.30 -7.64 -3.89
C ALA A 195 1.41 -7.08 -5.32
N THR A 196 0.92 -7.84 -6.31
CA THR A 196 0.86 -7.42 -7.72
C THR A 196 -0.49 -6.81 -8.09
N SER A 197 -0.66 -6.45 -9.36
CA SER A 197 -1.94 -6.07 -9.95
C SER A 197 -2.75 -7.26 -10.48
N LEU A 198 -2.25 -8.50 -10.42
CA LEU A 198 -3.03 -9.69 -10.79
C LEU A 198 -4.17 -9.87 -9.79
N GLY A 199 -5.36 -10.23 -10.29
CA GLY A 199 -6.59 -10.28 -9.49
C GLY A 199 -7.44 -9.02 -9.56
N LEU A 200 -6.96 -7.92 -10.17
CA LEU A 200 -7.82 -6.79 -10.56
C LEU A 200 -8.87 -7.25 -11.57
N LYS A 201 -9.98 -6.49 -11.63
CA LYS A 201 -11.11 -6.71 -12.55
C LYS A 201 -10.58 -7.04 -13.96
N ASP A 202 -11.05 -8.16 -14.51
CA ASP A 202 -10.70 -8.75 -15.83
C ASP A 202 -9.45 -9.63 -15.89
N ASN A 203 -8.57 -9.63 -14.87
CA ASN A 203 -7.45 -10.57 -14.84
C ASN A 203 -7.87 -11.92 -14.24
N LYS A 204 -7.75 -12.99 -15.04
CA LYS A 204 -8.10 -14.35 -14.63
C LYS A 204 -6.94 -15.21 -14.15
N ASP A 205 -5.73 -14.67 -14.18
CA ASP A 205 -4.53 -15.43 -13.91
C ASP A 205 -4.30 -15.56 -12.40
N LEU A 206 -3.96 -16.77 -11.97
CA LEU A 206 -3.47 -17.01 -10.63
C LEU A 206 -2.00 -16.58 -10.55
N ILE A 207 -1.69 -15.79 -9.53
CA ILE A 207 -0.31 -15.38 -9.25
C ILE A 207 0.56 -16.57 -8.81
N PHE A 208 -0.02 -17.54 -8.10
CA PHE A 208 0.59 -18.79 -7.68
C PHE A 208 -0.49 -19.85 -7.37
N ASP A 209 -0.09 -21.12 -7.37
CA ASP A 209 -0.97 -22.23 -6.99
C ASP A 209 -1.01 -22.37 -5.46
N VAL A 210 -2.17 -22.10 -4.85
CA VAL A 210 -2.37 -22.20 -3.40
C VAL A 210 -2.09 -23.60 -2.85
N LYS A 211 -2.18 -24.65 -3.68
CA LYS A 211 -1.87 -26.04 -3.27
C LYS A 211 -0.39 -26.27 -3.01
N LYS A 212 0.49 -25.44 -3.57
CA LYS A 212 1.94 -25.50 -3.33
C LYS A 212 2.36 -24.93 -1.96
N THR A 213 1.43 -24.36 -1.20
CA THR A 213 1.68 -23.86 0.16
C THR A 213 1.41 -24.94 1.21
N LYS A 214 2.08 -24.86 2.37
CA LYS A 214 1.74 -25.68 3.54
C LYS A 214 0.30 -25.44 4.02
N ILE A 215 -0.28 -26.42 4.70
CA ILE A 215 -1.72 -26.46 5.00
C ILE A 215 -2.21 -25.29 5.86
N ASP A 216 -1.38 -24.84 6.81
CA ASP A 216 -1.63 -23.76 7.75
C ASP A 216 -1.26 -22.37 7.19
N CYS A 217 -0.69 -22.30 5.98
CA CYS A 217 -0.35 -21.05 5.32
C CYS A 217 -1.57 -20.16 5.16
N THR A 218 -1.41 -18.86 5.47
CA THR A 218 -2.41 -17.84 5.17
C THR A 218 -2.12 -17.18 3.83
N ILE A 219 -3.07 -17.30 2.91
CA ILE A 219 -3.03 -16.70 1.58
C ILE A 219 -3.54 -15.27 1.66
N ILE A 220 -2.73 -14.31 1.23
CA ILE A 220 -3.05 -12.89 1.34
C ILE A 220 -3.11 -12.26 -0.04
N ASP A 221 -4.15 -11.46 -0.30
CA ASP A 221 -4.22 -10.62 -1.48
C ASP A 221 -4.40 -9.16 -1.06
N ILE A 222 -3.56 -8.25 -1.56
CA ILE A 222 -3.70 -6.82 -1.28
C ILE A 222 -4.67 -6.12 -2.24
N VAL A 223 -5.10 -6.80 -3.30
CA VAL A 223 -6.15 -6.29 -4.17
C VAL A 223 -7.44 -6.14 -3.37
N MET A 224 -8.07 -4.97 -3.50
CA MET A 224 -9.25 -4.58 -2.73
C MET A 224 -10.55 -4.64 -3.55
N ASP A 225 -10.42 -4.64 -4.87
CA ASP A 225 -11.56 -4.73 -5.79
C ASP A 225 -11.22 -5.62 -6.99
N PRO A 226 -11.95 -6.73 -7.20
CA PRO A 226 -13.03 -7.24 -6.34
C PRO A 226 -12.55 -7.64 -4.94
N GLU A 227 -13.46 -7.68 -3.95
CA GLU A 227 -13.12 -8.13 -2.60
C GLU A 227 -12.66 -9.59 -2.58
N GLU A 228 -13.34 -10.45 -3.34
CA GLU A 228 -12.96 -11.85 -3.54
C GLU A 228 -12.26 -12.00 -4.90
N THR A 229 -10.94 -11.84 -4.91
CA THR A 229 -10.11 -12.13 -6.09
C THR A 229 -10.10 -13.61 -6.41
N ILE A 230 -9.59 -13.97 -7.58
CA ILE A 230 -9.46 -15.38 -7.98
C ILE A 230 -8.51 -16.14 -7.04
N LEU A 231 -7.45 -15.50 -6.55
CA LEU A 231 -6.56 -16.08 -5.56
C LEU A 231 -7.32 -16.41 -4.26
N ILE A 232 -8.12 -15.46 -3.75
CA ILE A 232 -8.93 -15.67 -2.56
C ILE A 232 -9.97 -16.78 -2.78
N LYS A 233 -10.63 -16.80 -3.93
CA LYS A 233 -11.61 -17.85 -4.28
C LYS A 233 -10.98 -19.24 -4.33
N GLU A 234 -9.77 -19.36 -4.87
CA GLU A 234 -9.04 -20.63 -4.87
C GLU A 234 -8.59 -21.02 -3.46
N ALA A 235 -8.15 -20.06 -2.63
CA ALA A 235 -7.87 -20.31 -1.22
C ALA A 235 -9.12 -20.86 -0.50
N MET A 236 -10.30 -20.26 -0.70
CA MET A 236 -11.57 -20.72 -0.13
C MET A 236 -11.95 -22.12 -0.61
N LYS A 237 -11.86 -22.37 -1.92
CA LYS A 237 -12.15 -23.68 -2.54
C LYS A 237 -11.28 -24.80 -1.95
N TYR A 238 -10.01 -24.52 -1.69
CA TYR A 238 -9.08 -25.47 -1.07
C TYR A 238 -9.01 -25.36 0.45
N LYS A 239 -9.96 -24.65 1.08
CA LYS A 239 -10.09 -24.49 2.55
C LYS A 239 -8.80 -23.99 3.22
N ARG A 240 -8.07 -23.10 2.54
CA ARG A 240 -6.88 -22.43 3.08
C ARG A 240 -7.28 -21.24 3.93
N ASN A 241 -6.43 -20.88 4.89
CA ASN A 241 -6.54 -19.61 5.59
C ASN A 241 -6.33 -18.47 4.59
N TYR A 242 -7.09 -17.38 4.71
CA TYR A 242 -6.94 -16.26 3.81
C TYR A 242 -7.12 -14.89 4.49
N HIS A 243 -6.54 -13.86 3.87
CA HIS A 243 -6.64 -12.48 4.32
C HIS A 243 -6.93 -11.55 3.14
N LEU A 244 -7.99 -10.76 3.30
CA LEU A 244 -8.51 -9.85 2.28
C LEU A 244 -7.81 -8.49 2.30
N GLY A 245 -7.56 -7.91 1.12
CA GLY A 245 -6.95 -6.59 0.96
C GLY A 245 -7.75 -5.46 1.61
N LYS A 246 -9.06 -5.64 1.80
CA LYS A 246 -9.91 -4.69 2.54
C LYS A 246 -9.42 -4.41 3.96
N ASN A 247 -8.76 -5.35 4.62
CA ASN A 247 -8.26 -5.16 5.99
C ASN A 247 -7.10 -4.17 6.02
N MET A 248 -6.24 -4.19 4.99
CA MET A 248 -5.21 -3.18 4.78
C MET A 248 -5.85 -1.80 4.55
N LEU A 249 -6.87 -1.72 3.68
CA LEU A 249 -7.61 -0.48 3.41
C LEU A 249 -8.22 0.14 4.66
N VAL A 250 -8.92 -0.67 5.47
CA VAL A 250 -9.54 -0.21 6.72
C VAL A 250 -8.51 0.39 7.66
N SER A 251 -7.33 -0.23 7.79
CA SER A 251 -6.26 0.35 8.59
C SER A 251 -5.70 1.65 7.99
N GLN A 252 -5.53 1.72 6.67
CA GLN A 252 -5.02 2.91 6.00
C GLN A 252 -5.97 4.10 6.16
N ILE A 253 -7.28 3.86 6.09
CA ILE A 253 -8.30 4.88 6.37
C ILE A 253 -8.07 5.43 7.76
N LYS A 254 -8.03 4.57 8.79
CA LYS A 254 -7.83 4.97 10.20
C LYS A 254 -6.54 5.78 10.37
N LEU A 255 -5.43 5.31 9.81
CA LEU A 255 -4.13 6.01 9.86
C LEU A 255 -4.21 7.39 9.20
N ALA A 256 -4.88 7.49 8.05
CA ALA A 256 -5.05 8.76 7.35
C ALA A 256 -5.82 9.77 8.20
N GLY A 257 -7.00 9.44 8.74
CA GLY A 257 -7.72 10.44 9.54
C GLY A 257 -7.01 10.85 10.82
N ASN A 258 -6.27 9.94 11.45
CA ASN A 258 -5.39 10.30 12.57
C ASN A 258 -4.31 11.29 12.12
N PHE A 259 -3.64 11.02 10.99
CA PHE A 259 -2.62 11.91 10.43
C PHE A 259 -3.16 13.32 10.10
N PHE A 260 -4.42 13.41 9.70
CA PHE A 260 -5.11 14.66 9.41
C PHE A 260 -5.86 15.28 10.61
N ASN A 261 -5.83 14.65 11.78
CA ASN A 261 -6.60 15.03 12.97
C ASN A 261 -8.10 15.20 12.67
N LEU A 262 -8.71 14.22 12.01
CA LEU A 262 -10.12 14.26 11.58
C LEU A 262 -11.08 13.52 12.50
N TRP A 263 -10.60 12.54 13.24
CA TRP A 263 -11.37 11.73 14.20
C TRP A 263 -10.45 11.17 15.29
#